data_AF-W5YSY4-F1
#
_entry.id   AF-W5YSY4-F1
#
_cell.length_a   1.000
_cell.length_b   1.000
_cell.length_c   1.000
_cell.angle_alpha   90.00
_cell.angle_beta   90.00
_cell.angle_gamma   90.00
#
_symmetry.space_group_name_H-M   'P 1'
#
loop_
_entity.id
_entity.type
_entity.pdbx_description
1 polymer ?
#
loop_
_entity_poly.entity_id
_entity_poly.type
_entity_poly.pdbx_seq_one_letter_code
_entity_poly.pdbx_strand_id
1 'polypeptide(L)'
;MDKARQQGDRVGVVCDTMQQAQELDDLLWNFSPEAFIPHSIVPDSATTCTDPVGILLCQPVAEDWDTVIILSSTLPADADRFKRLALVAHNDETVLSQARSHFKQLRALGIEPRVHDQRKR
;
A
#
# COMPACT_ATOMS: atom_id res chain seq x y z
N MET A 1 6.85 0.02 -5.93
CA MET A 1 6.38 1.37 -6.29
C MET A 1 6.68 1.72 -7.73
N ASP A 2 7.92 1.57 -8.20
CA ASP A 2 8.33 1.94 -9.57
C ASP A 2 7.46 1.36 -10.68
N LYS A 3 7.12 0.07 -10.60
CA LYS A 3 6.29 -0.58 -11.64
C LYS A 3 4.89 0.03 -11.76
N ALA A 4 4.27 0.42 -10.64
CA ALA A 4 2.94 1.06 -10.65
C ALA A 4 3.05 2.51 -11.18
N ARG A 5 4.08 3.25 -10.76
CA ARG A 5 4.35 4.60 -11.29
C ARG A 5 4.66 4.62 -12.78
N GLN A 6 5.44 3.66 -13.28
CA GLN A 6 5.70 3.50 -14.72
C GLN A 6 4.42 3.23 -15.53
N GLN A 7 3.36 2.76 -14.88
CA GLN A 7 2.05 2.54 -15.49
C GLN A 7 1.12 3.76 -15.36
N GLY A 8 1.57 4.83 -14.71
CA GLY A 8 0.80 6.06 -14.47
C GLY A 8 -0.15 5.99 -13.27
N ASP A 9 -0.13 4.90 -12.50
CA ASP A 9 -1.01 4.70 -11.35
C ASP A 9 -0.66 5.66 -10.20
N ARG A 10 -1.68 6.23 -9.56
CA ARG A 10 -1.53 6.81 -8.21
C ARG A 10 -1.51 5.69 -7.18
N VAL A 11 -0.56 5.74 -6.25
CA VAL A 11 -0.32 4.67 -5.28
C VAL A 11 -0.57 5.14 -3.86
N GLY A 12 -1.50 4.50 -3.16
CA GLY A 12 -1.70 4.67 -1.73
C GLY A 12 -1.01 3.55 -0.94
N VAL A 13 -0.30 3.89 0.14
CA VAL A 13 0.25 2.91 1.10
C VAL A 13 -0.43 3.08 2.43
N VAL A 14 -1.19 2.08 2.87
CA VAL A 14 -1.92 2.17 4.14
C VAL A 14 -1.03 1.65 5.27
N CYS A 15 -0.82 2.49 6.28
CA CYS A 15 -0.06 2.21 7.49
C CYS A 15 -0.98 2.31 8.73
N ASP A 16 -0.62 1.58 9.80
CA ASP A 16 -1.39 1.61 11.06
C ASP A 16 -0.99 2.80 11.95
N THR A 17 0.26 3.28 11.86
CA THR A 17 0.81 4.28 12.78
C THR A 17 1.67 5.32 12.08
N MET A 18 1.70 6.54 12.63
CA MET A 18 2.57 7.62 12.16
C MET A 18 4.05 7.21 12.18
N GLN A 19 4.47 6.40 13.15
CA GLN A 19 5.83 5.89 13.20
C GLN A 19 6.14 5.03 11.95
N GLN A 20 5.26 4.09 11.62
CA GLN A 20 5.43 3.25 10.42
C GLN A 20 5.42 4.10 9.14
N ALA A 21 4.57 5.13 9.08
CA ALA A 21 4.52 6.05 7.95
C ALA A 21 5.84 6.82 7.78
N GLN A 22 6.41 7.34 8.87
CA GLN A 22 7.68 8.06 8.83
C GLN A 22 8.86 7.15 8.47
N GLU A 23 8.90 5.93 9.01
CA GLU A 23 9.92 4.94 8.64
C GLU A 23 9.86 4.63 7.14
N LEU A 24 8.66 4.52 6.56
CA LEU A 24 8.49 4.33 5.13
C LEU A 24 8.90 5.55 4.30
N ASP A 25 8.56 6.77 4.75
CA ASP A 25 8.96 8.03 4.12
C ASP A 25 10.49 8.12 4.03
N ASP A 26 11.18 7.92 5.15
CA ASP A 26 12.65 7.92 5.23
C ASP A 26 13.27 6.86 4.31
N LEU A 27 12.69 5.64 4.28
CA LEU A 27 13.14 4.56 3.40
C LEU A 27 12.96 4.92 1.93
N LEU A 28 11.82 5.48 1.52
CA LEU A 28 11.57 5.88 0.14
C LEU A 28 12.50 7.01 -0.30
N TRP A 29 12.82 7.94 0.59
CA TRP A 29 13.81 8.98 0.36
C TRP A 29 15.23 8.44 0.17
N ASN A 30 15.59 7.39 0.90
CA ASN A 30 16.95 6.86 0.92
C ASN A 30 17.14 5.62 0.01
N PHE A 31 16.10 5.15 -0.67
CA PHE A 31 16.10 3.86 -1.38
C PHE A 31 17.00 3.83 -2.62
N SER A 32 17.01 4.90 -3.43
CA SER A 32 17.92 4.98 -4.57
C SER A 32 18.12 6.43 -5.03
N PRO A 33 19.38 6.89 -5.19
CA PRO A 33 19.67 8.23 -5.70
C PRO A 33 19.21 8.45 -7.16
N GLU A 34 18.92 7.38 -7.91
CA GLU A 34 18.41 7.45 -9.29
C GLU A 34 16.88 7.33 -9.40
N ALA A 35 16.18 6.99 -8.31
CA ALA A 35 14.74 6.81 -8.30
C ALA A 35 14.07 7.74 -7.28
N PHE A 36 13.99 9.03 -7.63
CA PHE A 36 13.16 9.97 -6.87
C PHE A 36 11.69 9.58 -7.02
N ILE A 37 11.07 9.21 -5.90
CA ILE A 37 9.64 8.92 -5.82
C ILE A 37 9.00 10.10 -5.06
N PRO A 38 8.30 11.03 -5.73
CA PRO A 38 7.57 12.07 -5.02
C PRO A 38 6.45 11.43 -4.19
N HIS A 39 6.48 11.67 -2.88
CA HIS A 39 5.53 11.11 -1.93
C HIS A 39 5.26 12.07 -0.77
N SER A 40 4.09 11.90 -0.16
CA SER A 40 3.68 12.65 1.03
C SER A 40 2.95 11.74 2.02
N ILE A 41 3.13 12.01 3.31
CA ILE A 41 2.30 11.42 4.37
C ILE A 41 0.94 12.11 4.40
N VAL A 42 -0.12 11.32 4.45
CA VAL A 42 -1.53 11.74 4.52
C VAL A 42 -2.09 11.29 5.87
N PRO A 43 -2.11 12.20 6.87
CA PRO A 43 -2.49 11.85 8.24
C PRO A 43 -3.99 11.61 8.41
N ASP A 44 -4.81 12.24 7.57
CA ASP A 44 -6.26 12.15 7.62
C ASP A 44 -6.90 12.32 6.23
N SER A 45 -8.19 12.00 6.13
CA SER A 45 -8.94 12.08 4.87
C SER A 45 -9.23 13.50 4.39
N ALA A 46 -8.99 14.53 5.22
CA ALA A 46 -9.14 15.93 4.82
C ALA A 46 -7.87 16.45 4.12
N THR A 47 -6.73 15.77 4.33
CA THR A 47 -5.46 16.14 3.75
C THR A 47 -5.41 15.75 2.28
N THR A 48 -5.35 16.74 1.40
CA THR A 48 -5.21 16.50 -0.05
C THR A 48 -3.77 16.13 -0.36
N CYS A 49 -3.57 14.97 -0.98
CA CYS A 49 -2.28 14.57 -1.54
C CYS A 49 -2.27 14.84 -3.04
N THR A 50 -1.33 15.65 -3.51
CA THR A 50 -1.10 15.87 -4.95
C THR A 50 -0.01 14.99 -5.52
N ASP A 51 0.76 14.34 -4.65
CA ASP A 51 1.84 13.45 -5.05
C ASP A 51 1.28 12.16 -5.65
N PRO A 52 2.06 11.50 -6.52
CA PRO A 52 1.68 10.22 -7.10
C PRO A 52 1.72 9.08 -6.08
N VAL A 53 2.41 9.25 -4.95
CA VAL A 53 2.45 8.28 -3.85
C VAL A 53 1.99 8.95 -2.55
N GLY A 54 1.00 8.36 -1.89
CA GLY A 54 0.55 8.79 -0.56
C GLY A 54 0.81 7.72 0.49
N ILE A 55 1.39 8.09 1.62
CA ILE A 55 1.52 7.23 2.80
C ILE A 55 0.36 7.56 3.73
N LEU A 56 -0.65 6.71 3.75
CA LEU A 56 -1.97 6.96 4.31
C LEU A 56 -2.09 6.39 5.73
N LEU A 57 -2.56 7.23 6.65
CA LEU A 57 -2.98 6.86 8.00
C LEU A 57 -4.52 6.83 8.15
N CYS A 58 -5.22 7.00 7.02
CA CYS A 58 -6.66 6.97 6.92
C CYS A 58 -7.12 5.95 5.88
N GLN A 59 -8.43 5.73 5.80
CA GLN A 59 -9.01 4.86 4.77
C GLN A 59 -8.75 5.44 3.38
N PRO A 60 -8.18 4.66 2.44
CA PRO A 60 -8.06 5.08 1.05
C PRO A 60 -9.43 5.10 0.38
N VAL A 61 -9.59 5.98 -0.62
CA VAL A 61 -10.75 6.03 -1.51
C VAL A 61 -10.33 5.68 -2.94
N ALA A 62 -11.14 4.87 -3.63
CA ALA A 62 -10.81 4.32 -4.95
C ALA A 62 -10.77 5.40 -6.05
N GLU A 63 -11.40 6.55 -5.81
CA GLU A 63 -11.38 7.71 -6.69
C GLU A 63 -10.00 8.41 -6.71
N ASP A 64 -9.24 8.33 -5.61
CA ASP A 64 -7.94 9.01 -5.47
C ASP A 64 -6.75 8.11 -5.79
N TRP A 65 -6.92 6.79 -5.62
CA TRP A 65 -5.83 5.81 -5.66
C TRP A 65 -6.16 4.62 -6.57
N ASP A 66 -5.29 4.37 -7.56
CA ASP A 66 -5.44 3.24 -8.48
C ASP A 66 -4.94 1.93 -7.88
N THR A 67 -3.75 2.00 -7.27
CA THR A 67 -3.10 0.87 -6.60
C THR A 67 -2.99 1.17 -5.12
N VAL A 68 -3.45 0.25 -4.28
CA VAL A 68 -3.29 0.36 -2.83
C VAL A 68 -2.39 -0.76 -2.31
N ILE A 69 -1.35 -0.38 -1.57
CA ILE A 69 -0.45 -1.28 -0.87
C ILE A 69 -0.83 -1.28 0.60
N ILE A 70 -1.08 -2.45 1.15
CA ILE A 70 -1.56 -2.61 2.53
C ILE A 70 -0.39 -3.09 3.39
N LEU A 71 0.05 -2.22 4.30
CA LEU A 71 0.97 -2.52 5.40
C LEU A 71 0.27 -2.50 6.77
N SER A 72 -1.00 -2.13 6.80
CA SER A 72 -1.88 -2.09 7.97
C SER A 72 -2.40 -3.47 8.35
N SER A 73 -2.77 -3.63 9.61
CA SER A 73 -3.41 -4.84 10.14
C SER A 73 -4.84 -5.04 9.65
N THR A 74 -5.47 -4.00 9.10
CA THR A 74 -6.84 -4.01 8.58
C THR A 74 -6.89 -3.74 7.09
N LEU A 75 -7.84 -4.39 6.39
CA LEU A 75 -8.15 -4.09 5.00
C LEU A 75 -9.00 -2.81 4.91
N PRO A 76 -8.85 -2.01 3.84
CA PRO A 76 -9.79 -0.95 3.53
C PRO A 76 -11.22 -1.49 3.37
N ALA A 77 -12.22 -0.71 3.78
CA ALA A 77 -13.63 -1.10 3.65
C ALA A 77 -14.01 -1.36 2.17
N ASP A 78 -13.48 -0.55 1.27
CA ASP A 78 -13.76 -0.57 -0.18
C ASP A 78 -12.70 -1.37 -0.96
N ALA A 79 -12.13 -2.41 -0.36
CA ALA A 79 -11.06 -3.23 -0.95
C ALA A 79 -11.39 -3.77 -2.36
N ASP A 80 -12.65 -4.02 -2.66
CA ASP A 80 -13.15 -4.51 -3.96
C ASP A 80 -13.21 -3.44 -5.06
N ARG A 81 -13.12 -2.15 -4.70
CA ARG A 81 -13.27 -1.03 -5.64
C ARG A 81 -11.94 -0.59 -6.28
N PHE A 82 -10.81 -0.95 -5.67
CA PHE A 82 -9.49 -0.57 -6.18
C PHE A 82 -9.12 -1.43 -7.40
N LYS A 83 -8.47 -0.81 -8.39
CA LYS A 83 -7.98 -1.55 -9.58
C LYS A 83 -6.99 -2.63 -9.17
N ARG A 84 -6.15 -2.34 -8.17
CA ARG A 84 -5.12 -3.25 -7.68
C ARG A 84 -4.91 -3.12 -6.18
N LEU A 85 -4.86 -4.26 -5.52
CA LEU A 85 -4.40 -4.39 -4.13
C LEU A 85 -3.09 -5.17 -4.09
N ALA A 86 -2.13 -4.68 -3.31
CA ALA A 86 -0.91 -5.39 -3.00
C ALA A 86 -0.79 -5.60 -1.49
N LEU A 87 -0.72 -6.85 -1.07
CA LEU A 87 -0.37 -7.23 0.29
C LEU A 87 1.13 -7.48 0.35
N VAL A 88 1.83 -6.82 1.27
CA VAL A 88 3.26 -7.07 1.49
C VAL A 88 3.40 -8.04 2.64
N ALA A 89 4.15 -9.12 2.42
CA ALA A 89 4.47 -10.08 3.44
C ALA A 89 5.97 -10.41 3.39
N HIS A 90 6.63 -10.43 4.54
CA HIS A 90 8.00 -10.90 4.69
C HIS A 90 8.06 -12.09 5.65
N ASN A 91 9.23 -12.70 5.85
CA ASN A 91 9.42 -13.95 6.62
C ASN A 91 9.16 -13.83 8.14
N ASP A 92 8.48 -12.79 8.60
CA ASP A 92 8.02 -12.69 9.99
C ASP A 92 6.67 -13.42 10.13
N GLU A 93 6.53 -14.26 11.16
CA GLU A 93 5.32 -15.08 11.35
C GLU A 93 4.07 -14.23 11.58
N THR A 94 4.20 -13.09 12.26
CA THR A 94 3.09 -12.17 12.54
C THR A 94 2.58 -11.56 11.23
N VAL A 95 3.51 -11.07 10.40
CA VAL A 95 3.20 -10.46 9.10
C VAL A 95 2.62 -11.49 8.13
N LEU A 96 3.15 -12.72 8.11
CA LEU A 96 2.60 -13.81 7.30
C LEU A 96 1.18 -14.18 7.74
N SER A 97 0.92 -14.23 9.05
CA SER A 97 -0.41 -14.52 9.59
C SER A 97 -1.42 -13.45 9.17
N GLN A 98 -1.04 -12.17 9.27
CA GLN A 98 -1.87 -11.04 8.83
C GLN A 98 -2.17 -11.12 7.33
N ALA A 99 -1.16 -11.29 6.48
CA ALA A 99 -1.34 -11.39 5.04
C ALA A 99 -2.26 -12.57 4.65
N ARG A 100 -2.17 -13.72 5.34
CA ARG A 100 -3.08 -14.85 5.15
C ARG A 100 -4.52 -14.52 5.56
N SER A 101 -4.70 -13.78 6.66
CA SER A 101 -6.00 -13.32 7.12
C SER A 101 -6.67 -12.41 6.08
N HIS A 102 -5.94 -11.42 5.58
CA HIS A 102 -6.41 -10.53 4.52
C HIS A 102 -6.74 -11.28 3.23
N PHE A 103 -5.87 -12.20 2.82
CA PHE A 103 -6.12 -13.04 1.64
C PHE A 103 -7.44 -13.81 1.76
N LYS A 104 -7.75 -14.35 2.95
CA LYS A 104 -9.02 -15.04 3.22
C LYS A 104 -10.21 -14.09 3.17
N GLN A 105 -10.08 -12.87 3.69
CA GLN A 105 -11.13 -11.84 3.64
C GLN A 105 -11.43 -11.42 2.19
N LEU A 106 -10.40 -11.14 1.39
CA LEU A 106 -10.56 -10.79 -0.04
C LEU A 106 -11.26 -11.91 -0.82
N ARG A 107 -10.89 -13.17 -0.58
CA ARG A 107 -11.56 -14.34 -1.18
C ARG A 107 -13.03 -14.43 -0.79
N ALA A 108 -13.38 -14.10 0.45
CA ALA A 108 -14.78 -14.09 0.90
C ALA A 108 -15.61 -12.99 0.23
N LEU A 109 -14.97 -11.89 -0.19
CA LEU A 109 -15.58 -10.81 -0.98
C LEU A 109 -15.68 -11.14 -2.48
N GLY A 110 -15.26 -12.35 -2.90
CA GLY A 110 -15.28 -12.76 -4.31
C GLY A 110 -14.13 -12.18 -5.15
N ILE A 111 -13.16 -11.52 -4.52
CA ILE A 111 -11.94 -11.05 -5.18
C ILE A 111 -11.00 -12.23 -5.35
N GLU A 112 -10.39 -12.39 -6.52
CA GLU A 112 -9.35 -13.39 -6.78
C GLU A 112 -7.94 -12.79 -6.61
N PRO A 113 -7.37 -12.81 -5.39
CA PRO A 113 -6.01 -12.31 -5.15
C PRO A 113 -4.97 -13.19 -5.86
N ARG A 114 -4.03 -12.55 -6.57
CA ARG A 114 -2.87 -13.20 -7.18
C ARG A 114 -1.62 -12.97 -6.33
N VAL A 115 -0.98 -14.05 -5.90
CA VAL A 115 0.27 -13.99 -5.14
C VAL A 115 1.45 -13.90 -6.11
N HIS A 116 2.32 -12.91 -5.90
CA HIS A 116 3.56 -12.76 -6.65
C HIS A 116 4.75 -12.82 -5.68
N ASP A 117 5.64 -13.80 -5.83
CA ASP A 117 6.86 -13.86 -5.03
C ASP A 117 7.94 -12.94 -5.64
N GLN A 118 8.35 -11.92 -4.90
CA GLN A 118 9.39 -10.96 -5.33
C GLN A 118 10.75 -11.20 -4.65
N ARG A 119 10.94 -12.29 -3.88
CA ARG A 119 12.20 -12.58 -3.16
C ARG A 119 13.39 -12.94 -4.05
N LYS A 120 13.22 -12.97 -5.38
CA LYS A 120 14.24 -13.41 -6.36
C LYS A 120 14.67 -12.33 -7.36
N ARG A 121 14.49 -11.04 -7.05
CA ARG A 121 15.00 -9.95 -7.89
C ARG A 121 16.12 -9.20 -7.20
#